data_AF-A0A1G6K2C3-F1
#
_entry.id   AF-A0A1G6K2C3-F1
#
_cell.length_a   1.000
_cell.length_b   1.000
_cell.length_c   1.000
_cell.angle_alpha   90.00
_cell.angle_beta   90.00
_cell.angle_gamma   90.00
#
_symmetry.space_group_name_H-M   'P 1'
#
loop_
_entity.id
_entity.type
_entity.pdbx_description
1 polymer ?
#
loop_
_entity_poly.entity_id
_entity_poly.type
_entity_poly.pdbx_seq_one_letter_code
_entity_poly.pdbx_strand_id
1 'polypeptide(L)'
;MSVYIIALICLSLAGVIEARSTTPGLRPVAAAADRAFHIFGRSAFAFWLVLLAWGSWNLHWSQPLAGLVASLAANALVVQSGARPYWPGLAMGLSLAGLFLTVVVLSW
;
A
#
# COMPACT_ATOMS: atom_id res chain seq x y z
N MET A 1 -13.49 10.22 5.81
CA MET A 1 -13.17 8.80 5.50
C MET A 1 -12.58 8.16 6.74
N SER A 2 -12.85 6.88 6.99
CA SER A 2 -12.28 6.13 8.12
C SER A 2 -10.75 6.01 7.97
N VAL A 3 -10.01 6.20 9.07
CA VAL A 3 -8.54 6.06 9.11
C VAL A 3 -8.11 4.68 8.61
N TYR A 4 -8.89 3.64 8.95
CA TYR A 4 -8.73 2.27 8.47
C TYR A 4 -8.76 2.17 6.94
N ILE A 5 -9.72 2.83 6.28
CA ILE A 5 -9.86 2.79 4.82
C ILE A 5 -8.68 3.50 4.15
N ILE A 6 -8.23 4.63 4.71
CA ILE A 6 -7.08 5.37 4.19
C ILE A 6 -5.81 4.52 4.31
N ALA A 7 -5.60 3.86 5.46
CA ALA A 7 -4.47 2.96 5.68
C ALA A 7 -4.45 1.83 4.62
N LEU A 8 -5.60 1.20 4.38
CA LEU A 8 -5.72 0.15 3.36
C LEU A 8 -5.37 0.66 1.95
N ILE A 9 -5.87 1.82 1.55
CA ILE A 9 -5.56 2.38 0.23
C ILE A 9 -4.04 2.64 0.11
N CYS A 10 -3.42 3.29 1.10
CA CYS A 10 -1.99 3.60 1.07
C CYS A 10 -1.13 2.34 0.96
N LEU A 11 -1.41 1.32 1.79
CA LEU A 11 -0.68 0.06 1.80
C LEU A 11 -0.86 -0.72 0.48
N SER A 12 -2.09 -0.78 -0.02
CA SER A 12 -2.42 -1.43 -1.29
C SER A 12 -1.68 -0.80 -2.47
N LEU A 13 -1.75 0.52 -2.57
CA LEU A 13 -1.10 1.28 -3.64
C LEU A 13 0.42 1.07 -3.62
N ALA A 14 1.05 1.12 -2.43
CA ALA A 14 2.47 0.87 -2.29
C ALA A 14 2.88 -0.54 -2.78
N GLY A 15 2.11 -1.57 -2.40
CA GLY A 15 2.35 -2.94 -2.86
C GLY A 15 2.19 -3.12 -4.36
N VAL A 16 1.15 -2.52 -4.97
CA VAL A 16 0.94 -2.60 -6.42
C VAL A 16 2.02 -1.86 -7.20
N ILE A 17 2.43 -0.67 -6.74
CA ILE A 17 3.50 0.09 -7.39
C ILE A 17 4.81 -0.70 -7.35
N GLU A 18 5.13 -1.35 -6.23
CA GLU A 18 6.31 -2.22 -6.13
C GLU A 18 6.25 -3.39 -7.11
N ALA A 19 5.14 -4.12 -7.15
CA ALA A 19 4.95 -5.25 -8.05
C ALA A 19 5.05 -4.86 -9.54
N ARG A 20 4.68 -3.62 -9.88
CA ARG A 20 4.73 -3.09 -11.25
C ARG A 20 6.06 -2.45 -11.63
N SER A 21 6.93 -2.15 -10.67
CA SER A 21 8.23 -1.49 -10.91
C SER A 21 9.38 -2.49 -11.06
N THR A 22 9.11 -3.71 -11.54
CA THR A 22 10.12 -4.76 -11.72
C THR A 22 11.11 -4.47 -12.86
N THR A 23 10.82 -3.51 -13.74
CA THR A 23 11.70 -3.10 -14.84
C THR A 23 12.94 -2.36 -14.32
N PRO A 24 14.18 -2.74 -14.71
CA PRO A 24 15.42 -2.11 -14.22
C PRO A 24 15.49 -0.59 -14.37
N GLY A 25 14.89 -0.02 -15.43
CA GLY A 25 14.89 1.43 -15.68
C GLY A 25 14.01 2.26 -14.75
N LEU A 26 13.15 1.63 -13.95
CA LEU A 26 12.28 2.29 -12.97
C LEU A 26 12.75 2.08 -11.53
N ARG A 27 13.88 1.38 -11.33
CA ARG A 27 14.40 1.06 -10.00
C ARG A 27 15.31 2.17 -9.46
N PRO A 28 15.40 2.32 -8.13
CA PRO A 28 16.39 3.18 -7.53
C PRO A 28 17.81 2.77 -7.95
N VAL A 29 18.65 3.74 -8.35
CA VAL A 29 20.03 3.49 -8.79
C VAL A 29 20.91 2.98 -7.64
N ALA A 30 20.65 3.44 -6.42
CA ALA A 30 21.39 3.02 -5.24
C ALA A 30 20.90 1.65 -4.74
N ALA A 31 21.81 0.69 -4.57
CA ALA A 31 21.49 -0.68 -4.13
C ALA A 31 20.83 -0.76 -2.73
N ALA A 32 21.07 0.24 -1.87
CA ALA A 32 20.38 0.34 -0.58
C ALA A 32 18.92 0.76 -0.75
N ALA A 33 18.63 1.71 -1.65
CA ALA A 33 17.28 2.18 -1.93
C ALA A 33 16.44 1.11 -2.66
N ASP A 34 17.06 0.33 -3.54
CA ASP A 34 16.40 -0.81 -4.20
C ASP A 34 15.95 -1.88 -3.19
N ARG A 35 16.82 -2.23 -2.24
CA ARG A 35 16.47 -3.13 -1.12
C ARG A 35 15.36 -2.55 -0.25
N ALA A 36 15.47 -1.28 0.14
CA ALA A 36 14.45 -0.62 0.94
C ALA A 36 13.09 -0.63 0.23
N PHE A 37 13.06 -0.31 -1.06
CA PHE A 37 11.85 -0.32 -1.89
C PHE A 37 11.14 -1.68 -1.87
N HIS A 38 11.88 -2.78 -2.07
CA HIS A 38 11.31 -4.13 -2.00
C HIS A 38 10.81 -4.50 -0.61
N ILE A 39 11.54 -4.12 0.46
CA ILE A 39 11.12 -4.36 1.84
C ILE A 39 9.82 -3.61 2.13
N PHE A 40 9.78 -2.31 1.79
CA PHE A 40 8.61 -1.47 1.98
C PHE A 40 7.39 -1.98 1.21
N GLY A 41 7.53 -2.33 -0.07
CA GLY A 41 6.43 -2.87 -0.87
C GLY A 41 5.87 -4.19 -0.32
N ARG A 42 6.75 -5.15 0.03
CA ARG A 42 6.32 -6.43 0.63
C ARG A 42 5.69 -6.25 2.02
N SER A 43 6.25 -5.36 2.84
CA SER A 43 5.66 -5.04 4.14
C SER A 43 4.29 -4.38 3.98
N ALA A 44 4.14 -3.47 3.01
CA ALA A 44 2.88 -2.80 2.76
C ALA A 44 1.78 -3.78 2.36
N PHE A 45 2.10 -4.71 1.45
CA PHE A 45 1.17 -5.77 1.09
C PHE A 45 0.82 -6.69 2.26
N ALA A 46 1.80 -7.10 3.07
CA ALA A 46 1.55 -7.93 4.25
C ALA A 46 0.63 -7.24 5.26
N PHE A 47 0.90 -5.97 5.59
CA PHE A 47 0.06 -5.21 6.53
C PHE A 47 -1.32 -4.85 5.97
N TRP A 48 -1.46 -4.73 4.64
CA TRP A 48 -2.77 -4.60 4.01
C TRP A 48 -3.64 -5.83 4.28
N LEU A 49 -3.09 -7.04 4.15
CA LEU A 49 -3.78 -8.28 4.49
C LEU A 49 -4.11 -8.37 5.99
N VAL A 50 -3.17 -7.98 6.85
CA VAL A 50 -3.39 -7.95 8.31
C VAL A 50 -4.55 -7.02 8.66
N LEU A 51 -4.59 -5.81 8.10
CA LEU A 51 -5.68 -4.88 8.35
C LEU A 51 -7.02 -5.40 7.82
N LEU A 52 -7.05 -6.02 6.63
CA LEU A 52 -8.28 -6.64 6.13
C LEU A 52 -8.81 -7.74 7.08
N ALA A 53 -7.93 -8.61 7.55
CA ALA A 53 -8.29 -9.67 8.49
C ALA A 53 -8.78 -9.07 9.83
N TRP A 54 -8.04 -8.12 10.39
CA TRP A 54 -8.39 -7.43 11.63
C TRP A 54 -9.72 -6.67 11.52
N GLY A 55 -9.92 -5.93 10.43
CA GLY A 55 -11.15 -5.18 10.19
C GLY A 55 -12.36 -6.07 9.95
N SER A 56 -12.16 -7.26 9.38
CA SER A 56 -13.23 -8.27 9.22
C SER A 56 -13.66 -8.88 10.56
N TRP A 57 -12.78 -8.87 11.56
CA TRP A 57 -13.08 -9.41 12.89
C TRP A 57 -13.66 -8.36 13.85
N ASN A 58 -13.18 -7.11 13.77
CA ASN A 58 -13.46 -6.08 14.77
C ASN A 58 -14.43 -4.98 14.31
N LEU A 59 -14.65 -4.82 13.00
CA LEU A 59 -15.51 -3.77 12.46
C LEU A 59 -16.77 -4.35 11.80
N HIS A 60 -17.78 -3.49 11.62
CA HIS A 60 -18.94 -3.85 10.81
C HIS A 60 -18.50 -4.19 9.38
N TRP A 61 -19.02 -5.28 8.81
CA TRP A 61 -18.58 -5.88 7.53
C TRP A 61 -18.52 -4.91 6.34
N SER A 62 -19.30 -3.82 6.37
CA SER A 62 -19.28 -2.79 5.33
C SER A 62 -17.94 -2.03 5.28
N GLN A 63 -17.21 -1.90 6.39
CA GLN A 63 -15.92 -1.22 6.46
C GLN A 63 -14.79 -1.98 5.72
N PRO A 64 -14.49 -3.27 6.02
CA PRO A 64 -13.48 -4.02 5.27
C PRO A 64 -13.86 -4.19 3.80
N LEU A 65 -15.14 -4.36 3.48
CA LEU A 65 -15.59 -4.41 2.08
C LEU A 65 -15.33 -3.09 1.35
N ALA A 66 -15.69 -1.96 1.96
CA ALA A 66 -15.43 -0.64 1.38
C ALA A 66 -13.92 -0.37 1.22
N GLY A 67 -13.11 -0.76 2.20
CA GLY A 67 -11.66 -0.66 2.15
C GLY A 67 -11.04 -1.51 1.04
N LEU A 68 -11.51 -2.74 0.86
CA LEU A 68 -11.11 -3.63 -0.22
C LEU A 68 -11.46 -3.04 -1.59
N VAL A 69 -12.72 -2.64 -1.80
CA VAL A 69 -13.20 -2.07 -3.07
C VAL A 69 -12.45 -0.77 -3.39
N ALA A 70 -12.26 0.11 -2.40
CA ALA A 70 -11.52 1.35 -2.59
C ALA A 70 -10.05 1.10 -2.94
N SER A 71 -9.42 0.12 -2.30
CA SER A 71 -8.04 -0.30 -2.62
C SER A 71 -7.93 -0.81 -4.06
N LEU A 72 -8.86 -1.67 -4.48
CA LEU A 72 -8.89 -2.20 -5.86
C LEU A 72 -9.16 -1.10 -6.89
N ALA A 73 -10.09 -0.18 -6.61
CA ALA A 73 -10.36 0.97 -7.48
C ALA A 73 -9.13 1.88 -7.62
N ALA A 74 -8.45 2.19 -6.50
CA ALA A 74 -7.21 2.97 -6.52
C ALA A 74 -6.10 2.27 -7.31
N ASN A 75 -5.94 0.95 -7.14
CA ASN A 75 -4.99 0.16 -7.90
C ASN A 75 -5.32 0.17 -9.40
N ALA A 76 -6.60 0.06 -9.78
CA ALA A 76 -7.01 0.11 -11.18
C ALA A 76 -6.62 1.44 -11.84
N LEU A 77 -6.77 2.57 -11.12
CA LEU A 77 -6.32 3.88 -11.60
C LEU A 77 -4.80 3.93 -11.76
N VAL A 78 -4.04 3.38 -10.82
CA VAL A 78 -2.57 3.32 -10.93
C VAL A 78 -2.14 2.47 -12.12
N VAL A 79 -2.76 1.30 -12.32
CA VAL A 79 -2.46 0.42 -13.46
C VAL A 79 -2.77 1.11 -14.79
N GLN A 80 -3.89 1.85 -14.88
CA GLN A 80 -4.23 2.64 -16.07
C GLN A 80 -3.26 3.80 -16.32
N SER A 81 -2.70 4.41 -15.27
CA SER A 81 -1.86 5.61 -15.39
C SER A 81 -0.48 5.38 -16.01
N GLY A 82 -0.07 4.12 -16.19
CA GLY A 82 1.23 3.73 -16.72
C GLY A 82 2.39 3.98 -15.74
N ALA A 83 3.51 3.29 -15.93
CA ALA A 83 4.64 3.38 -15.01
C ALA A 83 5.34 4.75 -15.11
N ARG A 84 5.74 5.33 -13.98
CA ARG A 84 6.40 6.65 -13.93
C ARG A 84 7.71 6.62 -13.13
N PRO A 85 8.71 7.47 -13.47
CA PRO A 85 10.02 7.44 -12.80
C PRO A 85 9.99 7.71 -11.29
N TYR A 86 9.01 8.46 -10.80
CA TYR A 86 8.89 8.81 -9.37
C TYR A 86 8.17 7.75 -8.52
N TRP A 87 7.71 6.67 -9.13
CA TRP A 87 6.96 5.60 -8.46
C TRP A 87 7.67 4.95 -7.27
N PRO A 88 8.99 4.67 -7.32
CA PRO A 88 9.67 4.08 -6.16
C PRO A 88 9.60 4.97 -4.93
N GLY A 89 9.85 6.27 -5.09
CA GLY A 89 9.74 7.25 -4.01
C GLY A 89 8.32 7.33 -3.46
N LEU A 90 7.33 7.33 -4.33
CA LEU A 90 5.92 7.38 -3.96
C LEU A 90 5.49 6.12 -3.18
N ALA A 91 5.89 4.93 -3.62
CA ALA A 91 5.59 3.68 -2.92
C ALA A 91 6.22 3.63 -1.53
N MET A 92 7.47 4.08 -1.39
CA MET A 92 8.12 4.19 -0.07
C MET A 92 7.38 5.18 0.83
N GLY A 93 6.96 6.34 0.30
CA GLY A 93 6.15 7.30 1.05
C GLY A 93 4.79 6.74 1.48
N LEU A 94 4.07 6.08 0.56
CA LEU A 94 2.77 5.48 0.83
C LEU A 94 2.86 4.30 1.81
N SER A 95 3.91 3.47 1.71
CA SER A 95 4.13 2.38 2.66
C SER A 95 4.42 2.91 4.06
N LEU A 96 5.28 3.92 4.21
CA LEU A 96 5.55 4.56 5.50
C LEU A 96 4.27 5.17 6.10
N ALA A 97 3.50 5.92 5.30
CA ALA A 97 2.23 6.48 5.74
C ALA A 97 1.23 5.38 6.13
N GLY A 98 1.08 4.34 5.30
CA GLY A 98 0.18 3.22 5.54
C GLY A 98 0.54 2.43 6.81
N LEU A 99 1.84 2.17 7.03
CA LEU A 99 2.33 1.49 8.22
C LEU A 99 2.11 2.33 9.48
N PHE A 100 2.37 3.64 9.42
CA PHE A 100 2.07 4.56 10.51
C PHE A 100 0.57 4.57 10.84
N LEU A 101 -0.29 4.68 9.82
CA LEU A 101 -1.73 4.62 10.02
C LEU A 101 -2.21 3.26 10.54
N THR A 102 -1.51 2.18 10.22
CA THR A 102 -1.78 0.85 10.80
C THR A 102 -1.57 0.86 12.31
N VAL A 103 -0.47 1.45 12.78
CA VAL A 103 -0.22 1.62 14.22
C VAL A 103 -1.36 2.42 14.86
N VAL A 104 -1.77 3.52 14.22
CA VAL A 104 -2.90 4.33 14.70
C VAL A 104 -4.17 3.48 14.81
N VAL A 105 -4.53 2.74 13.76
CA VAL A 105 -5.75 1.90 13.72
C VAL A 105 -5.73 0.81 14.79
N LEU A 106 -4.60 0.15 15.01
CA LEU A 106 -4.47 -0.95 15.98
C LEU A 106 -4.33 -0.48 17.42
N SER A 107 -4.18 0.83 17.66
CA SER A 107 -4.09 1.41 19.00
C SER A 107 -5.47 1.72 19.60
N TRP A 108 -6.56 1.53 18.85
CA TRP A 108 -7.95 1.69 19.27
C TRP A 108 -8.63 0.32 19.38
#